data_AF-A0A6J4MLK8-F1
#
_entry.id   AF-A0A6J4MLK8-F1
#
_cell.length_a   1.000
_cell.length_b   1.000
_cell.length_c   1.000
_cell.angle_alpha   90.00
_cell.angle_beta   90.00
_cell.angle_gamma   90.00
#
_symmetry.space_group_name_H-M   'P 1'
#
loop_
_entity.id
_entity.type
_entity.pdbx_description
1 polymer ?
#
loop_
_entity_poly.entity_id
_entity_poly.type
_entity_poly.pdbx_seq_one_letter_code
_entity_poly.pdbx_strand_id
1 'polypeptide(L)'
;MGDYLYLIIGIAVAGVALLVGLVTTGVRRSRRRAASSVDVLSRPEPGVDEEDRLRDPSTPTLERPEPAAGRLVRLRDRLSRSQGGLGRGLLALLSRDHLDEQTWEDIEDTLLTADVGVAATQELVDRLRTRMRVQGAGAAPVRQVLREELLNLVDPSLDRSLNVSRSNGVPGIALVVGVNGTGKTTTVGKLARVLVAEDRQVVLGAADTFRAAAAEQLTTWGERVGVPAVRGSEGSDPASVAFEAVRTGVEQEADVVLIDTAGRLQNKTGLMDELGKVKRVVEKQAPVNEVLLVLDATTGQNGMIQARVFREVVDVTGIVLTKLDGSAKGGIVVAVQRELGVPVKLVGLGEGADDLAPFDPEAFVDALLGDPV
;
A
#
# COMPACT_ATOMS: atom_id res chain seq x y z
N MET A 1 1.71 23.96 56.83
CA MET A 1 1.75 23.83 55.35
C MET A 1 0.38 23.62 54.70
N GLY A 2 -0.66 23.21 55.43
CA GLY A 2 -2.01 22.99 54.85
C GLY A 2 -2.80 24.26 54.51
N ASP A 3 -2.68 25.32 55.30
CA ASP A 3 -3.55 26.51 55.16
C ASP A 3 -3.25 27.35 53.92
N TYR A 4 -1.99 27.38 53.47
CA TYR A 4 -1.60 28.07 52.23
C TYR A 4 -2.08 27.34 50.98
N LEU A 5 -2.26 26.02 51.05
CA LEU A 5 -2.72 25.23 49.91
C LEU A 5 -4.19 25.53 49.58
N TYR A 6 -5.04 25.69 50.60
CA TYR A 6 -6.45 26.05 50.41
C TYR A 6 -6.61 27.48 49.88
N LEU A 7 -5.74 28.41 50.29
CA LEU A 7 -5.73 29.78 49.76
C LEU A 7 -5.38 29.80 48.25
N ILE A 8 -4.36 29.04 47.84
CA ILE A 8 -3.93 28.97 46.43
C ILE A 8 -5.01 28.31 45.56
N ILE A 9 -5.63 27.24 46.05
CA ILE A 9 -6.75 26.58 45.35
C ILE A 9 -7.95 27.53 45.24
N GLY A 10 -8.27 28.28 46.30
CA GLY A 10 -9.36 29.27 46.27
C GLY A 10 -9.15 30.37 45.23
N ILE A 11 -7.93 30.90 45.12
CA ILE A 11 -7.58 31.92 44.12
C ILE A 11 -7.64 31.35 42.70
N ALA A 12 -7.16 30.13 42.48
CA ALA A 12 -7.21 29.46 41.18
C ALA A 12 -8.66 29.22 40.71
N VAL A 13 -9.53 28.73 41.60
CA VAL A 13 -10.95 28.49 41.29
C VAL A 13 -11.69 29.80 40.99
N ALA A 14 -11.41 30.87 41.75
CA ALA A 14 -11.99 32.19 41.49
C ALA A 14 -11.54 32.76 40.13
N GLY A 15 -10.27 32.57 39.76
CA GLY A 15 -9.73 32.98 38.46
C GLY A 15 -10.41 32.28 37.29
N VAL A 16 -10.62 30.97 37.38
CA VAL A 16 -11.31 30.18 36.34
C VAL A 16 -12.79 30.59 36.21
N ALA A 17 -13.48 30.82 37.33
CA ALA A 17 -14.87 31.27 37.31
C ALA A 17 -15.03 32.66 36.64
N LEU A 18 -14.08 33.58 36.88
CA LEU A 18 -14.08 34.91 36.25
C LEU A 18 -13.87 34.82 34.73
N LEU A 19 -12.98 33.93 34.29
CA LEU A 19 -12.67 33.73 32.87
C LEU A 19 -13.86 33.13 32.10
N VAL A 20 -14.57 32.16 32.70
CA VAL A 20 -15.79 31.59 32.11
C VAL A 20 -16.94 32.62 32.08
N GLY A 21 -17.05 33.48 33.08
CA GLY A 21 -18.03 34.58 33.11
C GLY A 21 -17.82 35.62 32.00
N LEU A 22 -16.56 35.94 31.68
CA LEU A 22 -16.20 36.88 30.61
C LEU A 22 -16.42 36.31 29.20
N VAL A 23 -16.14 35.02 28.98
CA VAL A 23 -16.35 34.37 27.67
C VAL A 23 -17.85 34.19 27.37
N THR A 24 -18.67 33.90 28.38
CA THR A 24 -20.13 33.70 28.19
C THR A 24 -20.90 35.02 28.01
N THR A 25 -20.39 36.14 28.51
CA THR A 25 -21.00 37.47 28.31
C THR A 25 -20.62 38.13 26.98
N GLY A 26 -19.46 37.79 26.39
CA GLY A 26 -19.02 38.30 25.08
C GLY A 26 -19.82 37.76 23.88
N VAL A 27 -20.35 36.54 23.96
CA VAL A 27 -21.06 35.90 22.84
C VAL A 27 -22.53 36.33 22.73
N ARG A 28 -23.11 36.92 23.78
CA ARG A 28 -24.54 37.29 23.82
C ARG A 28 -24.88 38.70 23.29
N ARG A 29 -23.90 39.49 22.82
CA ARG A 29 -24.11 40.90 22.45
C ARG A 29 -24.20 41.21 20.94
N SER A 30 -24.21 40.20 20.07
CA SER A 30 -24.27 40.40 18.60
C SER A 30 -25.65 40.20 17.95
N ARG A 31 -26.71 39.85 18.71
CA ARG A 31 -28.07 39.69 18.18
C ARG A 31 -29.09 40.58 18.89
N ARG A 32 -29.09 41.87 18.58
CA ARG A 32 -30.28 42.75 18.71
C ARG A 32 -30.03 44.12 18.11
N ARG A 33 -30.41 44.32 16.85
CA ARG A 33 -30.97 45.59 16.39
C ARG A 33 -31.88 45.31 15.20
N ALA A 34 -33.18 45.41 15.47
CA ALA A 34 -34.23 45.37 14.47
C ALA A 34 -34.78 46.79 14.27
N ALA A 35 -35.05 47.09 13.00
CA ALA A 35 -36.14 47.89 12.44
C ALA A 35 -36.31 49.38 12.81
N SER A 36 -36.28 50.21 11.76
CA SER A 36 -37.30 51.24 11.50
C SER A 36 -37.42 51.50 9.99
N SER A 37 -38.65 51.43 9.50
CA SER A 37 -39.20 51.77 8.16
C SER A 37 -38.92 53.23 7.75
N VAL A 38 -38.99 53.68 6.48
CA VAL A 38 -40.12 53.72 5.53
C VAL A 38 -39.61 54.09 4.12
N ASP A 39 -40.13 53.37 3.11
CA ASP A 39 -40.53 53.73 1.72
C ASP A 39 -39.62 54.57 0.79
N VAL A 40 -39.41 54.08 -0.45
CA VAL A 40 -39.60 54.79 -1.74
C VAL A 40 -39.16 53.87 -2.91
N LEU A 41 -40.17 53.46 -3.68
CA LEU A 41 -40.24 53.17 -5.13
C LEU A 41 -39.38 52.07 -5.77
N SER A 42 -40.15 51.07 -6.21
CA SER A 42 -39.86 49.90 -7.03
C SER A 42 -39.25 50.20 -8.42
N ARG A 43 -38.30 49.36 -8.83
CA ARG A 43 -38.03 49.00 -10.24
C ARG A 43 -38.09 47.48 -10.36
N PRO A 44 -38.63 46.91 -11.45
CA PRO A 44 -38.71 45.46 -11.60
C PRO A 44 -37.35 44.93 -12.07
N GLU A 45 -36.80 43.95 -11.35
CA GLU A 45 -35.71 43.11 -11.89
C GLU A 45 -36.29 41.85 -12.54
N PRO A 46 -35.63 41.31 -13.58
CA PRO A 46 -36.17 40.24 -14.42
C PRO A 46 -36.20 38.90 -13.68
N GLY A 47 -37.14 38.05 -14.07
CA GLY A 47 -37.36 36.72 -13.50
C GLY A 47 -36.07 35.91 -13.39
N VAL A 48 -35.79 35.50 -12.15
CA VAL A 48 -34.84 34.43 -11.86
C VAL A 48 -35.64 33.15 -11.98
N ASP A 49 -35.29 32.32 -12.96
CA ASP A 49 -35.89 31.01 -13.19
C ASP A 49 -35.91 30.20 -11.87
N GLU A 50 -37.12 29.78 -11.46
CA GLU A 50 -37.35 28.95 -10.27
C GLU A 50 -36.85 27.50 -10.42
N GLU A 51 -36.17 27.15 -11.52
CA GLU A 51 -35.70 25.78 -11.79
C GLU A 51 -34.34 25.43 -11.18
N ASP A 52 -33.55 26.39 -10.67
CA ASP A 52 -32.21 26.11 -10.12
C ASP A 52 -32.18 25.79 -8.61
N ARG A 53 -33.34 25.44 -8.01
CA ARG A 53 -33.46 25.09 -6.57
C ARG A 53 -33.61 23.59 -6.29
N LEU A 54 -33.49 22.73 -7.30
CA LEU A 54 -33.53 21.28 -7.15
C LEU A 54 -32.22 20.62 -7.63
N ARG A 55 -31.08 21.02 -7.05
CA ARG A 55 -29.89 20.17 -7.02
C ARG A 55 -29.70 19.69 -5.59
N ASP A 56 -30.10 18.44 -5.35
CA ASP A 56 -29.79 17.71 -4.13
C ASP A 56 -28.27 17.62 -3.94
N PRO A 57 -27.66 18.23 -2.91
CA PRO A 57 -26.22 18.35 -2.79
C PRO A 57 -25.55 17.14 -2.10
N SER A 58 -26.04 15.91 -2.29
CA SER A 58 -25.57 14.80 -1.44
C SER A 58 -25.51 13.39 -2.02
N THR A 59 -25.45 13.20 -3.34
CA THR A 59 -24.96 11.92 -3.87
C THR A 59 -23.44 12.00 -3.99
N PRO A 60 -22.65 11.24 -3.20
CA PRO A 60 -21.22 11.16 -3.44
C PRO A 60 -21.01 10.69 -4.87
N THR A 61 -20.37 11.51 -5.69
CA THR A 61 -19.99 11.11 -7.04
C THR A 61 -18.88 10.08 -6.89
N LEU A 62 -19.18 8.82 -7.23
CA LEU A 62 -18.20 7.75 -7.18
C LEU A 62 -17.01 8.10 -8.07
N GLU A 63 -15.80 7.98 -7.53
CA GLU A 63 -14.57 8.13 -8.31
C GLU A 63 -14.46 6.93 -9.25
N ARG A 64 -14.28 7.16 -10.55
CA ARG A 64 -13.92 6.10 -11.49
C ARG A 64 -12.40 6.06 -11.62
N PRO A 65 -11.72 5.00 -11.14
CA PRO A 65 -10.26 4.97 -11.19
C PRO A 65 -9.75 4.88 -12.62
N GLU A 66 -8.56 5.41 -12.87
CA GLU A 66 -8.00 5.45 -14.23
C GLU A 66 -7.70 4.03 -14.77
N PRO A 67 -7.78 3.82 -16.10
CA PRO A 67 -7.43 2.55 -16.73
C PRO A 67 -5.98 2.11 -16.45
N ALA A 68 -5.77 0.80 -16.32
CA ALA A 68 -4.47 0.20 -15.94
C ALA A 68 -3.31 0.60 -16.87
N ALA A 69 -3.55 0.78 -18.17
CA ALA A 69 -2.49 1.10 -19.15
C ALA A 69 -1.82 2.47 -18.89
N GLY A 70 -2.61 3.53 -18.63
CA GLY A 70 -2.07 4.87 -18.33
C GLY A 70 -1.34 4.90 -16.98
N ARG A 71 -1.76 4.06 -16.05
CA ARG A 71 -1.17 3.89 -14.72
C ARG A 71 0.23 3.28 -14.83
N LEU A 72 0.40 2.20 -15.60
CA LEU A 72 1.69 1.53 -15.78
C LEU A 72 2.78 2.44 -16.34
N VAL A 73 2.44 3.29 -17.32
CA VAL A 73 3.41 4.24 -17.91
C VAL A 73 3.96 5.21 -16.86
N ARG A 74 3.08 5.89 -16.11
CA ARG A 74 3.52 6.84 -15.06
C ARG A 74 4.32 6.16 -13.95
N LEU A 75 4.01 4.90 -13.68
CA LEU A 75 4.66 4.12 -12.65
C LEU A 75 6.06 3.66 -13.06
N ARG A 76 6.27 3.36 -14.35
CA ARG A 76 7.61 3.16 -14.93
C ARG A 76 8.48 4.41 -14.77
N ASP A 77 7.94 5.60 -15.06
CA ASP A 77 8.68 6.87 -14.91
C ASP A 77 9.09 7.16 -13.45
N ARG A 78 8.31 6.71 -12.46
CA ARG A 78 8.66 6.84 -11.04
C ARG A 78 9.74 5.83 -10.63
N LEU A 79 9.60 4.58 -11.06
CA LEU A 79 10.58 3.53 -10.83
C LEU A 79 11.95 3.89 -11.42
N SER A 80 12.00 4.37 -12.66
CA SER A 80 13.26 4.76 -13.31
C SER A 80 13.96 5.91 -12.55
N ARG A 81 13.18 6.85 -11.99
CA ARG A 81 13.73 7.95 -11.18
C ARG A 81 14.26 7.49 -9.82
N SER A 82 13.64 6.49 -9.19
CA SER A 82 14.08 6.01 -7.87
C SER A 82 15.19 4.96 -7.95
N GLN A 83 15.24 4.17 -9.02
CA GLN A 83 16.12 3.00 -9.13
C GLN A 83 17.34 3.17 -10.05
N GLY A 84 17.41 4.24 -10.84
CA GLY A 84 18.50 4.44 -11.81
C GLY A 84 19.90 4.63 -11.21
N GLY A 85 20.06 4.73 -9.87
CA GLY A 85 21.36 4.82 -9.20
C GLY A 85 22.17 3.51 -9.28
N LEU A 86 21.52 2.38 -9.01
CA LEU A 86 22.17 1.07 -9.00
C LEU A 86 22.66 0.67 -10.39
N GLY A 87 21.77 0.67 -11.39
CA GLY A 87 22.15 0.22 -12.73
C GLY A 87 23.22 1.10 -13.36
N ARG A 88 23.15 2.43 -13.21
CA ARG A 88 24.21 3.32 -13.69
C ARG A 88 25.56 3.04 -13.02
N GLY A 89 25.59 2.77 -11.72
CA GLY A 89 26.80 2.39 -11.00
C GLY A 89 27.40 1.09 -11.53
N LEU A 90 26.57 0.05 -11.65
CA LEU A 90 27.01 -1.26 -12.18
C LEU A 90 27.50 -1.17 -13.62
N LEU A 91 26.79 -0.44 -14.49
CA LEU A 91 27.20 -0.24 -15.88
C LEU A 91 28.52 0.52 -15.96
N ALA A 92 28.74 1.53 -15.12
CA ALA A 92 29.99 2.28 -15.09
C ALA A 92 31.19 1.41 -14.67
N LEU A 93 30.99 0.52 -13.68
CA LEU A 93 32.01 -0.43 -13.24
C LEU A 93 32.31 -1.48 -14.32
N LEU A 94 31.27 -2.05 -14.92
CA LEU A 94 31.40 -3.10 -15.95
C LEU A 94 31.91 -2.58 -17.30
N SER A 95 31.84 -1.27 -17.54
CA SER A 95 32.33 -0.65 -18.79
C SER A 95 33.79 -0.22 -18.73
N ARG A 96 34.50 -0.48 -17.61
CA ARG A 96 35.94 -0.20 -17.50
C ARG A 96 36.74 -1.09 -18.48
N ASP A 97 37.83 -0.54 -19.02
CA ASP A 97 38.72 -1.26 -19.97
C ASP A 97 39.30 -2.55 -19.36
N HIS A 98 39.51 -2.56 -18.05
CA HIS A 98 40.02 -3.70 -17.29
C HIS A 98 39.12 -3.97 -16.07
N LEU A 99 38.59 -5.19 -16.00
CA LEU A 99 37.81 -5.68 -14.86
C LEU A 99 38.73 -6.50 -13.95
N ASP A 100 39.49 -5.79 -13.12
CA ASP A 100 40.36 -6.37 -12.09
C ASP A 100 39.55 -6.82 -10.85
N GLU A 101 40.23 -7.46 -9.88
CA GLU A 101 39.56 -7.98 -8.68
C GLU A 101 38.87 -6.87 -7.90
N GLN A 102 39.50 -5.69 -7.79
CA GLN A 102 38.91 -4.53 -7.13
C GLN A 102 37.59 -4.09 -7.79
N THR A 103 37.52 -4.07 -9.12
CA THR A 103 36.27 -3.71 -9.82
C THR A 103 35.15 -4.70 -9.52
N TRP A 104 35.46 -5.98 -9.34
CA TRP A 104 34.46 -6.98 -8.97
C TRP A 104 34.02 -6.86 -7.51
N GLU A 105 34.93 -6.55 -6.59
CA GLU A 105 34.61 -6.21 -5.19
C GLU A 105 33.68 -4.99 -5.15
N ASP A 106 33.97 -3.94 -5.91
CA ASP A 106 33.12 -2.74 -6.02
C ASP A 106 31.70 -3.08 -6.52
N ILE A 107 31.59 -4.02 -7.48
CA ILE A 107 30.31 -4.51 -8.00
C ILE A 107 29.53 -5.26 -6.91
N GLU A 108 30.19 -6.16 -6.19
CA GLU A 108 29.60 -6.90 -5.08
C GLU A 108 29.09 -5.96 -3.99
N ASP A 109 29.91 -5.01 -3.55
CA ASP A 109 29.55 -4.01 -2.54
C ASP A 109 28.35 -3.16 -2.97
N THR A 110 28.30 -2.79 -4.25
CA THR A 110 27.17 -2.03 -4.83
C THR A 110 25.87 -2.83 -4.75
N LEU A 111 25.91 -4.12 -5.09
CA LEU A 111 24.74 -5.02 -5.03
C LEU A 111 24.27 -5.27 -3.60
N LEU A 112 25.21 -5.47 -2.67
CA LEU A 112 24.89 -5.65 -1.25
C LEU A 112 24.26 -4.41 -0.64
N THR A 113 24.80 -3.23 -0.94
CA THR A 113 24.27 -1.93 -0.47
C THR A 113 22.84 -1.70 -0.94
N ALA A 114 22.47 -2.23 -2.10
CA ALA A 114 21.12 -2.15 -2.64
C ALA A 114 20.16 -3.24 -2.16
N ASP A 115 20.53 -4.00 -1.13
CA ASP A 115 19.72 -5.09 -0.53
C ASP A 115 19.40 -6.24 -1.51
N VAL A 116 20.27 -6.54 -2.48
CA VAL A 116 20.14 -7.74 -3.35
C VAL A 116 20.30 -9.04 -2.54
N GLY A 117 21.10 -8.99 -1.49
CA GLY A 117 21.38 -10.12 -0.58
C GLY A 117 22.57 -10.96 -1.03
N VAL A 118 23.31 -11.49 -0.05
CA VAL A 118 24.63 -12.13 -0.25
C VAL A 118 24.59 -13.25 -1.30
N ALA A 119 23.66 -14.20 -1.18
CA ALA A 119 23.59 -15.34 -2.08
C ALA A 119 23.28 -14.94 -3.54
N ALA A 120 22.38 -13.95 -3.73
CA ALA A 120 22.02 -13.47 -5.06
C ALA A 120 23.13 -12.59 -5.67
N THR A 121 23.81 -11.80 -4.85
CA THR A 121 24.98 -11.02 -5.27
C THR A 121 26.10 -11.94 -5.76
N GLN A 122 26.49 -12.95 -4.96
CA GLN A 122 27.55 -13.88 -5.32
C GLN A 122 27.26 -14.57 -6.66
N GLU A 123 26.04 -15.08 -6.80
CA GLU A 123 25.59 -15.73 -8.04
C GLU A 123 25.65 -14.79 -9.25
N LEU A 124 25.19 -13.54 -9.09
CA LEU A 124 25.24 -12.54 -10.15
C LEU A 124 26.68 -12.24 -10.57
N VAL A 125 27.55 -11.98 -9.59
CA VAL A 125 28.96 -11.66 -9.82
C VAL A 125 29.66 -12.81 -10.55
N ASP A 126 29.45 -14.05 -10.13
CA ASP A 126 30.06 -15.23 -10.76
C ASP A 126 29.59 -15.42 -12.21
N ARG A 127 28.30 -15.20 -12.48
CA ARG A 127 27.74 -15.26 -13.84
C ARG A 127 28.29 -14.14 -14.72
N LEU A 128 28.33 -12.90 -14.21
CA LEU A 128 28.89 -11.75 -14.93
C LEU A 128 30.38 -11.97 -15.24
N ARG A 129 31.18 -12.41 -14.25
CA ARG A 129 32.59 -12.76 -14.43
C ARG A 129 32.78 -13.79 -15.55
N THR A 130 31.96 -14.84 -15.55
CA THR A 130 32.03 -15.90 -16.57
C THR A 130 31.68 -15.36 -17.96
N ARG A 131 30.57 -14.61 -18.08
CA ARG A 131 30.13 -14.08 -19.36
C ARG A 131 31.09 -13.06 -19.96
N MET A 132 31.64 -12.18 -19.13
CA MET A 132 32.60 -11.16 -19.57
C MET A 132 33.93 -11.77 -20.03
N ARG A 133 34.36 -12.89 -19.46
CA ARG A 133 35.55 -13.63 -19.94
C ARG A 133 35.31 -14.29 -21.31
N VAL A 134 34.12 -14.86 -21.53
CA VAL A 134 33.80 -15.61 -22.76
C VAL A 134 33.52 -14.68 -23.94
N GLN A 135 32.75 -13.62 -23.71
CA GLN A 135 32.36 -12.68 -24.76
C GLN A 135 33.45 -11.61 -25.01
N GLY A 136 34.38 -11.44 -24.08
CA GLY A 136 35.34 -10.35 -24.09
C GLY A 136 34.68 -9.01 -23.73
N ALA A 137 35.41 -8.14 -23.05
CA ALA A 137 34.97 -6.76 -22.82
C ALA A 137 34.86 -6.04 -24.18
N GLY A 138 33.66 -6.03 -24.77
CA GLY A 138 33.36 -5.30 -26.01
C GLY A 138 32.57 -6.03 -27.10
N ALA A 139 32.40 -7.36 -27.07
CA ALA A 139 31.68 -8.06 -28.17
C ALA A 139 30.15 -8.05 -28.00
N ALA A 140 29.64 -7.93 -26.78
CA ALA A 140 28.23 -7.70 -26.47
C ALA A 140 28.09 -6.40 -25.69
N PRO A 141 27.01 -5.61 -25.86
CA PRO A 141 26.78 -4.44 -25.02
C PRO A 141 26.72 -4.88 -23.56
N VAL A 142 27.65 -4.40 -22.72
CA VAL A 142 27.72 -4.70 -21.26
C VAL A 142 26.34 -4.60 -20.60
N ARG A 143 25.56 -3.61 -21.02
CA ARG A 143 24.18 -3.41 -20.58
C ARG A 143 23.26 -4.58 -20.88
N GLN A 144 23.35 -5.18 -22.06
CA GLN A 144 22.54 -6.33 -22.43
C GLN A 144 22.84 -7.52 -21.52
N VAL A 145 24.13 -7.79 -21.27
CA VAL A 145 24.53 -8.88 -20.36
C VAL A 145 24.01 -8.63 -18.95
N LEU A 146 24.20 -7.42 -18.41
CA LEU A 146 23.69 -7.09 -17.09
C LEU A 146 22.17 -7.21 -17.01
N ARG A 147 21.44 -6.73 -18.04
CA ARG A 147 19.98 -6.86 -18.13
C ARG A 147 19.53 -8.32 -18.07
N GLU A 148 20.14 -9.17 -18.89
CA GLU A 148 19.81 -10.59 -18.94
C GLU A 148 20.07 -11.28 -17.60
N GLU A 149 21.19 -11.00 -16.93
CA GLU A 149 21.47 -11.60 -15.63
C GLU A 149 20.54 -11.08 -14.52
N LEU A 150 20.19 -9.79 -14.52
CA LEU A 150 19.21 -9.25 -13.58
C LEU A 150 17.82 -9.86 -13.80
N LEU A 151 17.40 -10.06 -15.05
CA LEU A 151 16.15 -10.76 -15.35
C LEU A 151 16.18 -12.21 -14.87
N ASN A 152 17.30 -12.91 -15.05
CA ASN A 152 17.46 -14.27 -14.54
C ASN A 152 17.32 -14.34 -13.00
N LEU A 153 17.75 -13.30 -12.27
CA LEU A 153 17.58 -13.24 -10.81
C LEU A 153 16.14 -12.97 -10.39
N VAL A 154 15.44 -12.07 -11.10
CA VAL A 154 14.03 -11.72 -10.82
C VAL A 154 13.10 -12.86 -11.23
N ASP A 155 13.52 -13.68 -12.19
CA ASP A 155 12.79 -14.81 -12.77
C ASP A 155 11.43 -14.40 -13.37
N PRO A 156 11.38 -14.04 -14.66
CA PRO A 156 10.13 -13.67 -15.32
C PRO A 156 9.16 -14.85 -15.49
N SER A 157 9.59 -16.10 -15.28
CA SER A 157 8.73 -17.28 -15.44
C SER A 157 7.77 -17.51 -14.27
N LEU A 158 8.01 -16.87 -13.11
CA LEU A 158 7.11 -16.97 -11.97
C LEU A 158 5.73 -16.39 -12.28
N ASP A 159 4.70 -17.12 -11.89
CA ASP A 159 3.30 -16.69 -12.02
C ASP A 159 2.98 -15.53 -11.08
N ARG A 160 2.78 -14.34 -11.66
CA ARG A 160 2.46 -13.10 -10.95
C ARG A 160 0.99 -12.72 -11.04
N SER A 161 0.12 -13.56 -11.62
CA SER A 161 -1.29 -13.24 -11.69
C SER A 161 -1.91 -13.17 -10.29
N LEU A 162 -2.85 -12.24 -10.13
CA LEU A 162 -3.65 -12.16 -8.92
C LEU A 162 -4.83 -13.13 -9.05
N ASN A 163 -4.79 -14.22 -8.31
CA ASN A 163 -5.74 -15.33 -8.41
C ASN A 163 -7.01 -15.06 -7.58
N VAL A 164 -7.71 -13.96 -7.88
CA VAL A 164 -8.90 -13.52 -7.13
C VAL A 164 -10.20 -13.62 -7.92
N SER A 165 -10.23 -14.38 -9.01
CA SER A 165 -11.45 -14.49 -9.82
C SER A 165 -12.50 -15.39 -9.15
N ARG A 166 -13.78 -15.03 -9.28
CA ARG A 166 -14.92 -15.85 -8.86
C ARG A 166 -14.83 -17.24 -9.50
N SER A 167 -15.08 -18.28 -8.71
CA SER A 167 -15.04 -19.67 -9.17
C SER A 167 -16.06 -20.51 -8.40
N ASN A 168 -16.71 -21.47 -9.07
CA ASN A 168 -17.70 -22.37 -8.46
C ASN A 168 -18.79 -21.66 -7.64
N GLY A 169 -19.22 -20.48 -8.09
CA GLY A 169 -20.28 -19.68 -7.44
C GLY A 169 -19.84 -18.86 -6.23
N VAL A 170 -18.58 -18.95 -5.80
CA VAL A 170 -18.03 -18.19 -4.65
C VAL A 170 -16.98 -17.15 -5.08
N PRO A 171 -16.85 -16.01 -4.37
CA PRO A 171 -15.87 -14.98 -4.69
C PRO A 171 -14.44 -15.50 -4.51
N GLY A 172 -13.50 -14.91 -5.25
CA GLY A 172 -12.08 -15.07 -4.94
C GLY A 172 -11.72 -14.29 -3.69
N ILE A 173 -11.00 -14.93 -2.76
CA ILE A 173 -10.64 -14.31 -1.47
C ILE A 173 -9.15 -13.98 -1.45
N ALA A 174 -8.83 -12.72 -1.12
CA ALA A 174 -7.47 -12.29 -0.81
C ALA A 174 -7.35 -11.82 0.64
N LEU A 175 -6.50 -12.48 1.40
CA LEU A 175 -6.09 -12.07 2.74
C LEU A 175 -4.85 -11.19 2.65
N VAL A 176 -4.90 -9.96 3.18
CA VAL A 176 -3.77 -9.03 3.14
C VAL A 176 -3.12 -8.95 4.52
N VAL A 177 -1.88 -9.42 4.61
CA VAL A 177 -1.13 -9.58 5.86
C VAL A 177 0.18 -8.79 5.83
N GLY A 178 0.84 -8.69 6.99
CA GLY A 178 2.09 -7.94 7.14
C GLY A 178 2.13 -7.09 8.40
N VAL A 179 3.26 -6.45 8.68
CA VAL A 179 3.41 -5.69 9.92
C VAL A 179 2.73 -4.32 9.86
N ASN A 180 2.56 -3.68 11.01
CA ASN A 180 2.04 -2.31 11.07
C ASN A 180 2.98 -1.33 10.36
N GLY A 181 2.40 -0.36 9.64
CA GLY A 181 3.18 0.69 8.94
C GLY A 181 3.69 0.31 7.55
N THR A 182 3.54 -0.94 7.09
CA THR A 182 3.90 -1.35 5.71
C THR A 182 2.87 -0.98 4.66
N GLY A 183 1.74 -0.37 5.05
CA GLY A 183 0.72 0.08 4.11
C GLY A 183 -0.32 -0.97 3.70
N LYS A 184 -0.64 -1.95 4.56
CA LYS A 184 -1.71 -2.96 4.32
C LYS A 184 -3.06 -2.37 3.94
N THR A 185 -3.68 -1.60 4.84
CA THR A 185 -5.00 -0.97 4.62
C THR A 185 -5.00 -0.10 3.37
N THR A 186 -3.91 0.65 3.12
CA THR A 186 -3.73 1.43 1.89
C THR A 186 -3.64 0.53 0.66
N THR A 187 -2.91 -0.58 0.73
CA THR A 187 -2.80 -1.56 -0.36
C THR A 187 -4.15 -2.20 -0.68
N VAL A 188 -4.92 -2.58 0.35
CA VAL A 188 -6.29 -3.11 0.17
C VAL A 188 -7.17 -2.08 -0.53
N GLY A 189 -7.16 -0.82 -0.09
CA GLY A 189 -7.93 0.25 -0.72
C GLY A 189 -7.53 0.51 -2.17
N LYS A 190 -6.22 0.60 -2.46
CA LYS A 190 -5.71 0.76 -3.83
C LYS A 190 -6.04 -0.44 -4.71
N LEU A 191 -5.94 -1.66 -4.20
CA LEU A 191 -6.28 -2.88 -4.91
C LEU A 191 -7.78 -2.93 -5.25
N ALA A 192 -8.65 -2.51 -4.32
CA ALA A 192 -10.07 -2.39 -4.59
C ALA A 192 -10.34 -1.44 -5.77
N ARG A 193 -9.66 -0.29 -5.83
CA ARG A 193 -9.76 0.63 -6.98
C ARG A 193 -9.29 0.00 -8.28
N VAL A 194 -8.20 -0.78 -8.25
CA VAL A 194 -7.70 -1.49 -9.44
C VAL A 194 -8.78 -2.44 -9.96
N LEU A 195 -9.34 -3.26 -9.08
CA LEU A 195 -10.37 -4.25 -9.43
C LEU A 195 -11.67 -3.58 -9.92
N VAL A 196 -12.09 -2.48 -9.30
CA VAL A 196 -13.25 -1.69 -9.78
C VAL A 196 -13.02 -1.11 -11.17
N ALA A 197 -11.79 -0.65 -11.47
CA ALA A 197 -11.45 -0.18 -12.82
C ALA A 197 -11.37 -1.32 -13.86
N GLU A 198 -11.30 -2.57 -13.41
CA GLU A 198 -11.42 -3.79 -14.22
C GLU A 198 -12.87 -4.32 -14.25
N ASP A 199 -13.83 -3.48 -13.85
CA ASP A 199 -15.27 -3.77 -13.77
C ASP A 199 -15.60 -4.98 -12.87
N ARG A 200 -14.76 -5.27 -11.86
CA ARG A 200 -15.00 -6.32 -10.85
C ARG A 200 -15.86 -5.82 -9.70
N GLN A 201 -16.75 -6.67 -9.21
CA GLN A 201 -17.49 -6.46 -7.96
C GLN A 201 -16.62 -6.86 -6.75
N VAL A 202 -16.40 -5.92 -5.84
CA VAL A 202 -15.51 -6.10 -4.69
C VAL A 202 -16.28 -5.93 -3.38
N VAL A 203 -15.92 -6.69 -2.35
CA VAL A 203 -16.32 -6.48 -0.96
C VAL A 203 -15.07 -6.38 -0.08
N LEU A 204 -15.05 -5.43 0.86
CA LEU A 204 -13.95 -5.26 1.81
C LEU A 204 -14.30 -5.85 3.17
N GLY A 205 -13.35 -6.53 3.81
CA GLY A 205 -13.44 -7.00 5.20
C GLY A 205 -12.44 -6.27 6.09
N ALA A 206 -12.92 -5.48 7.05
CA ALA A 206 -12.10 -4.73 8.00
C ALA A 206 -11.72 -5.58 9.23
N ALA A 207 -10.90 -6.60 9.04
CA ALA A 207 -10.50 -7.53 10.10
C ALA A 207 -9.31 -7.03 10.97
N ASP A 208 -8.73 -5.84 10.72
CA ASP A 208 -7.90 -5.10 11.70
C ASP A 208 -8.79 -4.48 12.80
N THR A 209 -9.42 -5.34 13.61
CA THR A 209 -10.42 -4.92 14.61
C THR A 209 -9.82 -4.24 15.84
N PHE A 210 -8.50 -4.32 16.01
CA PHE A 210 -7.79 -3.66 17.10
C PHE A 210 -7.62 -2.16 16.83
N ARG A 211 -7.58 -1.73 15.56
CA ARG A 211 -7.39 -0.34 15.19
C ARG A 211 -8.69 0.20 14.62
N ALA A 212 -9.51 0.86 15.45
CA ALA A 212 -10.75 1.52 14.99
C ALA A 212 -10.52 2.41 13.77
N ALA A 213 -9.44 3.21 13.78
CA ALA A 213 -9.06 4.06 12.65
C ALA A 213 -8.72 3.29 11.36
N ALA A 214 -8.25 2.04 11.43
CA ALA A 214 -7.96 1.23 10.24
C ALA A 214 -9.27 0.80 9.56
N ALA A 215 -10.28 0.38 10.33
CA ALA A 215 -11.59 0.04 9.80
C ALA A 215 -12.30 1.25 9.17
N GLU A 216 -12.21 2.43 9.80
CA GLU A 216 -12.74 3.69 9.24
C GLU A 216 -12.00 4.10 7.96
N GLN A 217 -10.66 3.98 7.96
CA GLN A 217 -9.85 4.25 6.79
C GLN A 217 -10.23 3.34 5.63
N LEU A 218 -10.38 2.03 5.87
CA LEU A 218 -10.78 1.07 4.84
C LEU A 218 -12.18 1.35 4.31
N THR A 219 -13.12 1.73 5.19
CA THR A 219 -14.48 2.13 4.79
C THR A 219 -14.43 3.34 3.88
N THR A 220 -13.63 4.36 4.22
CA THR A 220 -13.44 5.56 3.39
C THR A 220 -12.85 5.21 2.02
N TRP A 221 -11.93 4.25 1.94
CA TRP A 221 -11.43 3.75 0.65
C TRP A 221 -12.52 3.14 -0.21
N GLY A 222 -13.40 2.33 0.40
CA GLY A 222 -14.51 1.68 -0.29
C GLY A 222 -15.56 2.68 -0.78
N GLU A 223 -15.99 3.62 0.07
CA GLU A 223 -17.00 4.63 -0.25
C GLU A 223 -16.63 5.48 -1.48
N ARG A 224 -15.34 5.81 -1.63
CA ARG A 224 -14.85 6.60 -2.79
C ARG A 224 -15.11 5.91 -4.13
N VAL A 225 -15.16 4.58 -4.17
CA VAL A 225 -15.36 3.80 -5.40
C VAL A 225 -16.61 2.91 -5.37
N GLY A 226 -17.51 3.12 -4.41
CA GLY A 226 -18.78 2.40 -4.32
C GLY A 226 -18.64 0.95 -3.86
N VAL A 227 -17.56 0.62 -3.16
CA VAL A 227 -17.29 -0.74 -2.66
C VAL A 227 -17.72 -0.84 -1.19
N PRO A 228 -18.60 -1.81 -0.83
CA PRO A 228 -19.04 -2.00 0.55
C PRO A 228 -17.91 -2.55 1.43
N ALA A 229 -17.84 -2.06 2.67
CA ALA A 229 -16.93 -2.54 3.70
C ALA A 229 -17.67 -3.15 4.89
N VAL A 230 -17.42 -4.43 5.16
CA VAL A 230 -17.90 -5.15 6.34
C VAL A 230 -16.94 -4.91 7.49
N ARG A 231 -17.49 -4.43 8.62
CA ARG A 231 -16.73 -4.14 9.84
C ARG A 231 -17.50 -4.57 11.08
N GLY A 232 -16.77 -5.00 12.11
CA GLY A 232 -17.32 -5.25 13.44
C GLY A 232 -17.23 -4.02 14.35
N SER A 233 -17.71 -4.14 15.60
CA SER A 233 -17.37 -3.17 16.66
C SER A 233 -15.88 -3.23 16.99
N GLU A 234 -15.33 -2.17 17.58
CA GLU A 234 -13.94 -2.16 18.05
C GLU A 234 -13.68 -3.35 19.00
N GLY A 235 -12.57 -4.06 18.80
CA GLY A 235 -12.24 -5.26 19.57
C GLY A 235 -13.04 -6.52 19.22
N SER A 236 -13.84 -6.49 18.15
CA SER A 236 -14.49 -7.70 17.63
C SER A 236 -13.47 -8.78 17.24
N ASP A 237 -13.89 -10.03 17.26
CA ASP A 237 -13.08 -11.14 16.73
C ASP A 237 -12.82 -10.95 15.22
N PRO A 238 -11.56 -10.80 14.77
CA PRO A 238 -11.21 -10.65 13.35
C PRO A 238 -11.79 -11.75 12.46
N ALA A 239 -11.80 -12.98 12.96
CA ALA A 239 -12.31 -14.13 12.20
C ALA A 239 -13.82 -14.02 11.94
N SER A 240 -14.58 -13.46 12.88
CA SER A 240 -16.01 -13.18 12.69
C SER A 240 -16.24 -12.10 11.63
N VAL A 241 -15.47 -11.01 11.66
CA VAL A 241 -15.59 -9.94 10.64
C VAL A 241 -15.24 -10.47 9.25
N ALA A 242 -14.18 -11.27 9.13
CA ALA A 242 -13.78 -11.91 7.89
C ALA A 242 -14.85 -12.90 7.38
N PHE A 243 -15.46 -13.69 8.28
CA PHE A 243 -16.57 -14.58 7.94
C PHE A 243 -17.77 -13.82 7.35
N GLU A 244 -18.17 -12.73 8.00
CA GLU A 244 -19.28 -11.89 7.54
C GLU A 244 -18.98 -11.22 6.20
N ALA A 245 -17.73 -10.78 5.98
CA ALA A 245 -17.31 -10.21 4.70
C ALA A 245 -17.44 -11.21 3.54
N VAL A 246 -17.03 -12.46 3.77
CA VAL A 246 -17.15 -13.53 2.77
C VAL A 246 -18.60 -13.91 2.54
N ARG A 247 -19.41 -14.02 3.61
CA ARG A 247 -20.85 -14.28 3.48
C ARG A 247 -21.53 -13.20 2.63
N THR A 248 -21.21 -11.94 2.92
CA THR A 248 -21.70 -10.79 2.15
C THR A 248 -21.28 -10.85 0.69
N GLY A 249 -20.01 -11.21 0.41
CA GLY A 249 -19.52 -11.40 -0.95
C GLY A 249 -20.24 -12.53 -1.71
N VAL A 250 -20.56 -13.63 -1.04
CA VAL A 250 -21.36 -14.72 -1.62
C VAL A 250 -22.80 -14.27 -1.90
N GLU A 251 -23.46 -13.63 -0.93
CA GLU A 251 -24.84 -13.12 -1.06
C GLU A 251 -24.99 -12.07 -2.17
N GLN A 252 -23.98 -11.22 -2.33
CA GLN A 252 -23.94 -10.16 -3.35
C GLN A 252 -23.37 -10.64 -4.69
N GLU A 253 -23.01 -11.92 -4.81
CA GLU A 253 -22.43 -12.46 -6.03
C GLU A 253 -21.14 -11.77 -6.49
N ALA A 254 -20.41 -11.19 -5.53
CA ALA A 254 -19.19 -10.42 -5.79
C ALA A 254 -18.10 -11.28 -6.45
N ASP A 255 -17.23 -10.63 -7.21
CA ASP A 255 -16.07 -11.30 -7.80
C ASP A 255 -14.98 -11.54 -6.77
N VAL A 256 -14.73 -10.55 -5.90
CA VAL A 256 -13.57 -10.52 -5.00
C VAL A 256 -13.95 -10.08 -3.59
N VAL A 257 -13.40 -10.75 -2.57
CA VAL A 257 -13.41 -10.29 -1.18
C VAL A 257 -11.97 -10.00 -0.74
N LEU A 258 -11.68 -8.75 -0.37
CA LEU A 258 -10.37 -8.33 0.15
C LEU A 258 -10.46 -8.14 1.67
N ILE A 259 -9.60 -8.84 2.42
CA ILE A 259 -9.62 -8.82 3.90
C ILE A 259 -8.35 -8.14 4.42
N ASP A 260 -8.50 -7.00 5.10
CA ASP A 260 -7.41 -6.31 5.81
C ASP A 260 -7.24 -6.89 7.22
N THR A 261 -6.02 -7.28 7.60
CA THR A 261 -5.75 -7.91 8.91
C THR A 261 -4.91 -7.03 9.82
N ALA A 262 -4.87 -7.37 11.12
CA ALA A 262 -3.90 -6.79 12.04
C ALA A 262 -2.44 -7.13 11.67
N GLY A 263 -1.49 -6.34 12.19
CA GLY A 263 -0.05 -6.49 11.90
C GLY A 263 0.89 -6.33 13.10
N ARG A 264 0.42 -6.65 14.31
CA ARG A 264 1.15 -6.44 15.58
C ARG A 264 2.18 -7.54 15.87
N LEU A 265 3.30 -7.57 15.15
CA LEU A 265 4.29 -8.64 15.23
C LEU A 265 5.05 -8.73 16.57
N GLN A 266 4.98 -7.71 17.44
CA GLN A 266 5.61 -7.75 18.76
C GLN A 266 5.06 -8.87 19.67
N ASN A 267 3.84 -9.37 19.40
CA ASN A 267 3.27 -10.56 20.00
C ASN A 267 3.11 -11.65 18.94
N LYS A 268 4.23 -12.23 18.49
CA LYS A 268 4.30 -13.17 17.36
C LYS A 268 3.27 -14.29 17.49
N THR A 269 3.22 -15.00 18.63
CA THR A 269 2.33 -16.14 18.83
C THR A 269 0.86 -15.74 18.69
N GLY A 270 0.44 -14.68 19.38
CA GLY A 270 -0.96 -14.22 19.33
C GLY A 270 -1.41 -13.76 17.94
N LEU A 271 -0.57 -13.01 17.21
CA LEU A 271 -0.89 -12.58 15.85
C LEU A 271 -1.02 -13.78 14.90
N MET A 272 -0.12 -14.75 15.04
CA MET A 272 -0.08 -15.91 14.15
C MET A 272 -1.28 -16.85 14.37
N ASP A 273 -1.67 -17.09 15.62
CA ASP A 273 -2.87 -17.84 15.96
C ASP A 273 -4.14 -17.15 15.42
N GLU A 274 -4.19 -15.82 15.51
CA GLU A 274 -5.29 -15.00 14.99
C GLU A 274 -5.40 -15.10 13.46
N LEU A 275 -4.30 -14.92 12.73
CA LEU A 275 -4.31 -15.02 11.27
C LEU A 275 -4.65 -16.43 10.79
N GLY A 276 -4.10 -17.46 11.45
CA GLY A 276 -4.46 -18.86 11.17
C GLY A 276 -5.94 -19.16 11.46
N LYS A 277 -6.51 -18.55 12.51
CA LYS A 277 -7.95 -18.63 12.80
C LYS A 277 -8.79 -17.94 11.72
N VAL A 278 -8.41 -16.74 11.28
CA VAL A 278 -9.11 -16.00 10.21
C VAL A 278 -9.17 -16.84 8.94
N LYS A 279 -8.02 -17.34 8.46
CA LYS A 279 -7.94 -18.21 7.27
C LYS A 279 -8.87 -19.42 7.40
N ARG A 280 -8.75 -20.19 8.50
CA ARG A 280 -9.56 -21.38 8.75
C ARG A 280 -11.06 -21.12 8.81
N VAL A 281 -11.48 -19.97 9.33
CA VAL A 281 -12.91 -19.61 9.44
C VAL A 281 -13.46 -19.21 8.08
N VAL A 282 -12.71 -18.45 7.30
CA VAL A 282 -13.08 -18.04 5.94
C VAL A 282 -13.17 -19.25 4.99
N GLU A 283 -12.21 -20.18 5.08
CA GLU A 283 -12.16 -21.41 4.26
C GLU A 283 -13.37 -22.33 4.44
N LYS A 284 -14.18 -22.15 5.49
CA LYS A 284 -15.45 -22.86 5.65
C LYS A 284 -16.52 -22.44 4.64
N GLN A 285 -16.39 -21.24 4.06
CA GLN A 285 -17.35 -20.69 3.09
C GLN A 285 -16.80 -20.72 1.67
N ALA A 286 -15.54 -20.31 1.49
CA ALA A 286 -14.89 -20.25 0.18
C ALA A 286 -13.36 -20.33 0.35
N PRO A 287 -12.62 -20.88 -0.64
CA PRO A 287 -11.18 -21.03 -0.52
C PRO A 287 -10.48 -19.68 -0.45
N VAL A 288 -9.47 -19.54 0.42
CA VAL A 288 -8.55 -18.40 0.37
C VAL A 288 -7.59 -18.60 -0.79
N ASN A 289 -7.78 -17.82 -1.86
CA ASN A 289 -6.99 -17.97 -3.09
C ASN A 289 -5.64 -17.24 -3.02
N GLU A 290 -5.62 -16.11 -2.34
CA GLU A 290 -4.42 -15.29 -2.20
C GLU A 290 -4.17 -14.92 -0.74
N VAL A 291 -2.92 -15.03 -0.31
CA VAL A 291 -2.40 -14.45 0.92
C VAL A 291 -1.27 -13.50 0.53
N LEU A 292 -1.60 -12.21 0.49
CA LEU A 292 -0.71 -11.15 0.04
C LEU A 292 0.04 -10.56 1.22
N LEU A 293 1.36 -10.77 1.26
CA LEU A 293 2.22 -10.17 2.27
C LEU A 293 2.69 -8.79 1.83
N VAL A 294 2.29 -7.75 2.58
CA VAL A 294 2.70 -6.37 2.32
C VAL A 294 3.97 -6.03 3.09
N LEU A 295 5.02 -5.69 2.35
CA LEU A 295 6.31 -5.28 2.88
C LEU A 295 6.67 -3.87 2.43
N ASP A 296 7.47 -3.20 3.24
CA ASP A 296 8.01 -1.88 2.97
C ASP A 296 9.43 -2.02 2.40
N ALA A 297 9.64 -1.57 1.17
CA ALA A 297 10.92 -1.67 0.46
C ALA A 297 12.07 -0.90 1.13
N THR A 298 11.78 0.01 2.07
CA THR A 298 12.79 0.75 2.83
C THR A 298 13.36 -0.04 4.00
N THR A 299 12.67 -1.10 4.44
CA THR A 299 13.04 -1.86 5.65
C THR A 299 14.23 -2.78 5.46
N GLY A 300 14.63 -3.08 4.21
CA GLY A 300 15.76 -3.96 3.89
C GLY A 300 15.68 -5.31 4.60
N GLN A 301 16.78 -5.72 5.23
CA GLN A 301 16.88 -6.99 5.98
C GLN A 301 15.87 -7.14 7.14
N ASN A 302 15.36 -6.05 7.72
CA ASN A 302 14.33 -6.15 8.75
C ASN A 302 13.00 -6.66 8.16
N GLY A 303 12.65 -6.24 6.95
CA GLY A 303 11.50 -6.75 6.22
C GLY A 303 11.62 -8.26 5.95
N MET A 304 12.84 -8.73 5.65
CA MET A 304 13.13 -10.15 5.42
C MET A 304 12.88 -11.03 6.64
N ILE A 305 13.32 -10.60 7.82
CA ILE A 305 13.07 -11.33 9.07
C ILE A 305 11.57 -11.43 9.34
N GLN A 306 10.83 -10.35 9.11
CA GLN A 306 9.37 -10.33 9.30
C GLN A 306 8.68 -11.27 8.32
N ALA A 307 9.09 -11.25 7.06
CA ALA A 307 8.51 -12.04 6.00
C ALA A 307 8.60 -13.55 6.25
N ARG A 308 9.74 -14.03 6.78
CA ARG A 308 9.92 -15.43 7.20
C ARG A 308 8.84 -15.87 8.19
N VAL A 309 8.56 -15.04 9.20
CA VAL A 309 7.58 -15.37 10.25
C VAL A 309 6.16 -15.53 9.68
N PHE A 310 5.77 -14.71 8.70
CA PHE A 310 4.46 -14.85 8.05
C PHE A 310 4.36 -16.08 7.16
N ARG A 311 5.44 -16.45 6.45
CA ARG A 311 5.47 -17.64 5.59
C ARG A 311 5.18 -18.92 6.37
N GLU A 312 5.69 -19.03 7.59
CA GLU A 312 5.52 -20.23 8.43
C GLU A 312 4.07 -20.50 8.86
N VAL A 313 3.18 -19.50 8.77
CA VAL A 313 1.86 -19.56 9.43
C VAL A 313 0.67 -19.45 8.48
N VAL A 314 0.75 -18.62 7.44
CA VAL A 314 -0.43 -18.29 6.62
C VAL A 314 -0.37 -18.75 5.16
N ASP A 315 0.68 -19.48 4.76
CA ASP A 315 0.95 -19.87 3.36
C ASP A 315 0.85 -18.67 2.41
N VAL A 316 1.76 -17.70 2.58
CA VAL A 316 1.86 -16.53 1.71
C VAL A 316 1.96 -17.00 0.25
N THR A 317 1.17 -16.42 -0.65
CA THR A 317 1.11 -16.77 -2.09
C THR A 317 1.71 -15.68 -2.99
N GLY A 318 1.82 -14.45 -2.47
CA GLY A 318 2.35 -13.33 -3.21
C GLY A 318 2.79 -12.19 -2.30
N ILE A 319 3.69 -11.36 -2.82
CA ILE A 319 4.23 -10.20 -2.10
C ILE A 319 3.74 -8.91 -2.75
N VAL A 320 3.41 -7.93 -1.92
CA VAL A 320 3.22 -6.53 -2.32
C VAL A 320 4.34 -5.70 -1.72
N LEU A 321 5.14 -5.05 -2.56
CA LEU A 321 6.20 -4.14 -2.10
C LEU A 321 5.74 -2.70 -2.18
N THR A 322 5.75 -2.00 -1.07
CA THR A 322 5.36 -0.58 -0.98
C THR A 322 6.59 0.32 -0.85
N LYS A 323 6.40 1.62 -1.11
CA LYS A 323 7.41 2.68 -0.95
C LYS A 323 8.68 2.47 -1.79
N LEU A 324 8.53 1.82 -2.94
CA LEU A 324 9.65 1.52 -3.85
C LEU A 324 10.13 2.78 -4.62
N ASP A 325 9.31 3.83 -4.64
CA ASP A 325 9.62 5.17 -5.16
C ASP A 325 10.58 5.96 -4.26
N GLY A 326 10.56 5.70 -2.95
CA GLY A 326 11.44 6.37 -1.97
C GLY A 326 12.74 5.62 -1.65
N SER A 327 13.00 4.50 -2.31
CA SER A 327 14.07 3.57 -1.92
C SER A 327 15.09 3.37 -3.02
N ALA A 328 16.37 3.58 -2.72
CA ALA A 328 17.51 3.17 -3.55
C ALA A 328 17.80 1.65 -3.47
N LYS A 329 16.97 0.90 -2.73
CA LYS A 329 17.15 -0.52 -2.41
C LYS A 329 16.33 -1.43 -3.32
N GLY A 330 16.43 -1.24 -4.64
CA GLY A 330 15.71 -2.05 -5.63
C GLY A 330 16.02 -3.55 -5.52
N GLY A 331 17.18 -3.93 -4.98
CA GLY A 331 17.59 -5.33 -4.80
C GLY A 331 16.68 -6.15 -3.87
N ILE A 332 15.90 -5.49 -3.01
CA ILE A 332 15.01 -6.16 -2.05
C ILE A 332 14.00 -7.11 -2.73
N VAL A 333 13.61 -6.83 -3.98
CA VAL A 333 12.75 -7.70 -4.80
C VAL A 333 13.36 -9.10 -4.94
N VAL A 334 14.65 -9.17 -5.29
CA VAL A 334 15.35 -10.44 -5.52
C VAL A 334 15.49 -11.20 -4.20
N ALA A 335 15.93 -10.49 -3.16
CA ALA A 335 16.09 -11.07 -1.82
C ALA A 335 14.78 -11.68 -1.31
N VAL A 336 13.67 -10.93 -1.40
CA VAL A 336 12.39 -11.36 -0.85
C VAL A 336 11.78 -12.55 -1.58
N GLN A 337 11.83 -12.56 -2.92
CA GLN A 337 11.29 -13.68 -3.69
C GLN A 337 12.05 -14.97 -3.39
N ARG A 338 13.39 -14.90 -3.30
CA ARG A 338 14.22 -16.08 -3.01
C ARG A 338 13.97 -16.62 -1.62
N GLU A 339 13.93 -15.75 -0.62
CA GLU A 339 13.71 -16.15 0.77
C GLU A 339 12.33 -16.77 0.97
N LEU A 340 11.29 -16.19 0.36
CA LEU A 340 9.92 -16.63 0.55
C LEU A 340 9.43 -17.66 -0.47
N GLY A 341 10.17 -17.88 -1.56
CA GLY A 341 9.78 -18.78 -2.64
C GLY A 341 8.46 -18.39 -3.31
N VAL A 342 8.06 -17.12 -3.24
CA VAL A 342 6.83 -16.59 -3.82
C VAL A 342 7.09 -15.27 -4.53
N PRO A 343 6.33 -14.96 -5.60
CA PRO A 343 6.63 -13.82 -6.44
C PRO A 343 6.16 -12.49 -5.83
N VAL A 344 6.85 -11.41 -6.18
CA VAL A 344 6.29 -10.06 -6.05
C VAL A 344 5.24 -9.90 -7.15
N LYS A 345 3.99 -9.71 -6.74
CA LYS A 345 2.85 -9.56 -7.66
C LYS A 345 2.49 -8.10 -7.89
N LEU A 346 2.66 -7.25 -6.87
CA LEU A 346 2.26 -5.85 -6.90
C LEU A 346 3.35 -4.94 -6.32
N VAL A 347 3.44 -3.72 -6.83
CA VAL A 347 4.31 -2.66 -6.32
C VAL A 347 3.54 -1.36 -6.09
N GLY A 348 3.76 -0.76 -4.93
CA GLY A 348 3.30 0.58 -4.55
C GLY A 348 4.42 1.60 -4.77
N LEU A 349 4.12 2.64 -5.54
CA LEU A 349 5.11 3.58 -6.09
C LEU A 349 4.78 5.04 -5.76
N GLY A 350 4.10 5.25 -4.64
CA GLY A 350 3.75 6.57 -4.13
C GLY A 350 2.51 6.54 -3.26
N GLU A 351 2.10 7.73 -2.82
CA GLU A 351 0.97 7.94 -1.91
C GLU A 351 -0.37 8.14 -2.63
N GLY A 352 -0.35 8.37 -3.95
CA GLY A 352 -1.57 8.58 -4.74
C GLY A 352 -2.49 7.36 -4.75
N ALA A 353 -3.79 7.60 -4.89
CA ALA A 353 -4.81 6.55 -4.87
C ALA A 353 -4.64 5.48 -5.95
N ASP A 354 -3.98 5.84 -7.06
CA ASP A 354 -3.72 4.95 -8.19
C ASP A 354 -2.24 4.55 -8.30
N ASP A 355 -1.45 4.75 -7.22
CA ASP A 355 -0.03 4.37 -7.18
C ASP A 355 0.16 2.92 -6.69
N LEU A 356 -0.52 1.98 -7.34
CA LEU A 356 -0.35 0.52 -7.20
C LEU A 356 -0.40 -0.12 -8.59
N ALA A 357 0.58 -0.96 -8.93
CA ALA A 357 0.62 -1.68 -10.19
C ALA A 357 1.01 -3.15 -10.03
N PRO A 358 0.64 -4.00 -11.01
CA PRO A 358 1.32 -5.27 -11.26
C PRO A 358 2.83 -5.10 -11.35
N PHE A 359 3.55 -6.06 -10.78
CA PHE A 359 5.00 -6.13 -10.92
C PHE A 359 5.35 -6.73 -12.28
N ASP A 360 6.02 -5.93 -13.11
CA ASP A 360 6.56 -6.34 -14.41
C ASP A 360 8.09 -6.49 -14.29
N PRO A 361 8.63 -7.73 -14.36
CA PRO A 361 10.06 -7.99 -14.26
C PRO A 361 10.91 -7.23 -15.28
N GLU A 362 10.43 -7.13 -16.53
CA GLU A 362 11.16 -6.46 -17.60
C GLU A 362 11.19 -4.96 -17.38
N ALA A 363 10.02 -4.37 -17.11
CA ALA A 363 9.93 -2.95 -16.81
C ALA A 363 10.73 -2.58 -15.55
N PHE A 364 10.77 -3.46 -14.54
CA PHE A 364 11.54 -3.26 -13.33
C PHE A 364 13.06 -3.29 -13.60
N VAL A 365 13.55 -4.30 -14.33
CA VAL A 365 14.98 -4.37 -14.67
C VAL A 365 15.39 -3.22 -15.61
N ASP A 366 14.54 -2.86 -16.57
CA ASP A 366 14.78 -1.72 -17.45
C ASP A 366 14.85 -0.41 -16.66
N ALA A 367 13.96 -0.22 -15.69
CA ALA A 367 13.99 0.94 -14.80
C ALA A 367 15.24 0.98 -13.91
N LEU A 368 15.73 -0.16 -13.43
CA LEU A 368 16.99 -0.25 -12.68
C LEU A 368 18.20 0.21 -13.52
N LEU A 369 18.22 -0.17 -14.80
CA LEU A 369 19.29 0.17 -15.74
C LEU A 369 19.20 1.60 -16.28
N GLY A 370 18.03 2.24 -16.18
CA GLY A 370 17.73 3.53 -16.79
C GLY A 370 17.51 3.43 -18.30
N ASP A 371 16.97 4.50 -18.90
CA ASP A 371 16.73 4.56 -20.35
C ASP A 371 18.04 4.49 -21.15
N PRO A 372 18.02 3.93 -22.37
CA PRO A 372 19.12 4.13 -23.31
C PRO A 372 19.33 5.62 -23.54
N VAL A 373 20.53 6.10 -23.18
CA VAL A 373 21.03 7.41 -23.61
C VAL A 373 21.26 7.38 -25.11
#